data_AF-A0A9P9DFX2-F1
#
_entry.id   AF-A0A9P9DFX2-F1
#
_cell.length_a   1.000
_cell.length_b   1.000
_cell.length_c   1.000
_cell.angle_alpha   90.00
_cell.angle_beta   90.00
_cell.angle_gamma   90.00
#
_symmetry.space_group_name_H-M   'P 1'
#
loop_
_entity.id
_entity.type
_entity.pdbx_description
1 polymer ?
#
loop_
_entity_poly.entity_id
_entity_poly.type
_entity_poly.pdbx_seq_one_letter_code
_entity_poly.pdbx_strand_id
1 'polypeptide(L)'
;MAPIDYSKWDNIDTDSEPQTPTQQVPPVEANPAPAPATPQSAAPASTAKHSASGSIQAVIVRCDVERLKFAPWSATTIQADHPVFLQPVPPVPGLIESANRADLDNQIATYLNIDAESGFAPPEWRSYVGTVVVARKDMKPLLPHHLEGVWMYCDRILDLFGEGEGAPRSLYNRQAFEEWWKDYCEEQKEFRPGNGGEKDPDDWRAVRSPYEM
;
A
#
# COMPACT_ATOMS: atom_id res chain seq x y z
N MET A 1 -7.81 20.46 24.76
CA MET A 1 -6.81 19.37 24.91
C MET A 1 -6.40 18.90 23.53
N ALA A 2 -5.17 18.40 23.40
CA ALA A 2 -4.26 18.58 22.28
C ALA A 2 -4.62 17.83 20.96
N PRO A 3 -4.12 18.29 19.80
CA PRO A 3 -4.14 17.54 18.53
C PRO A 3 -3.53 16.15 18.69
N ILE A 4 -3.91 15.19 17.83
CA ILE A 4 -3.19 13.90 17.74
C ILE A 4 -1.71 14.23 17.54
N ASP A 5 -0.90 13.78 18.50
CA ASP A 5 0.53 13.94 18.46
C ASP A 5 1.11 12.89 17.52
N TYR A 6 1.25 13.29 16.24
CA TYR A 6 1.87 12.44 15.23
C TYR A 6 3.35 12.17 15.51
N SER A 7 3.99 12.87 16.47
CA SER A 7 5.39 12.60 16.85
C SER A 7 5.58 11.24 17.51
N LYS A 8 4.50 10.57 17.98
CA LYS A 8 4.58 9.16 18.39
C LYS A 8 4.90 8.22 17.22
N TRP A 9 4.64 8.64 15.98
CA TRP A 9 4.80 7.84 14.77
C TRP A 9 6.04 8.22 13.94
N ASP A 10 6.73 9.31 14.28
CA ASP A 10 8.01 9.72 13.68
C ASP A 10 9.23 9.04 14.34
N ASN A 11 9.05 8.30 15.46
CA ASN A 11 10.13 7.79 16.30
C ASN A 11 10.31 6.25 16.27
N ILE A 12 9.76 5.54 15.28
CA ILE A 12 10.18 4.15 15.04
C ILE A 12 11.42 4.21 14.16
N ASP A 13 12.56 4.46 14.82
CA ASP A 13 13.88 4.32 14.21
C ASP A 13 13.99 2.92 13.62
N THR A 14 14.13 2.86 12.29
CA THR A 14 14.45 1.64 11.59
C THR A 14 15.92 1.34 11.88
N ASP A 15 16.18 0.65 12.99
CA ASP A 15 17.52 0.14 13.36
C ASP A 15 17.93 -0.96 12.36
N SER A 16 18.33 -0.54 11.16
CA SER A 16 19.01 -1.40 10.19
C SER A 16 20.50 -1.40 10.51
N GLU A 17 20.93 -2.29 11.41
CA GLU A 17 22.35 -2.59 11.55
C GLU A 17 22.88 -3.27 10.26
N PRO A 18 24.01 -2.82 9.68
CA PRO A 18 24.57 -3.43 8.48
C PRO A 18 25.21 -4.79 8.79
N GLN A 19 24.62 -5.87 8.26
CA GLN A 19 25.27 -7.19 8.27
C GLN A 19 26.52 -7.19 7.38
N THR A 20 27.65 -7.58 7.96
CA THR A 20 28.94 -7.74 7.27
C THR A 20 28.97 -9.09 6.50
N PRO A 21 29.52 -9.18 5.27
CA PRO A 21 29.39 -10.36 4.42
C PRO A 21 30.54 -11.37 4.56
N THR A 22 30.20 -12.64 4.79
CA THR A 22 31.00 -13.85 4.50
C THR A 22 30.00 -15.01 4.36
N GLN A 23 30.01 -15.94 3.40
CA GLN A 23 31.07 -16.59 2.63
C GLN A 23 30.44 -17.28 1.39
N GLN A 24 31.14 -17.29 0.25
CA GLN A 24 30.88 -18.12 -0.97
C GLN A 24 31.08 -19.62 -0.64
N VAL A 25 30.53 -20.62 -1.37
CA VAL A 25 30.82 -21.16 -2.74
C VAL A 25 29.78 -22.30 -3.06
N PRO A 26 29.76 -23.06 -4.20
CA PRO A 26 29.98 -22.84 -5.66
C PRO A 26 28.75 -23.25 -6.56
N PRO A 27 28.83 -23.07 -7.90
CA PRO A 27 27.74 -23.29 -8.86
C PRO A 27 27.64 -24.72 -9.42
N VAL A 28 26.43 -25.16 -9.78
CA VAL A 28 26.21 -26.41 -10.55
C VAL A 28 25.85 -26.08 -12.00
N GLU A 29 26.53 -26.83 -12.85
CA GLU A 29 26.76 -26.75 -14.28
C GLU A 29 25.56 -27.09 -15.17
N ALA A 30 25.55 -26.51 -16.37
CA ALA A 30 24.51 -26.57 -17.39
C ALA A 30 24.64 -27.80 -18.31
N ASN A 31 23.53 -28.26 -18.92
CA ASN A 31 23.51 -28.77 -20.31
C ASN A 31 22.07 -28.94 -20.88
N PRO A 32 21.85 -29.13 -22.20
CA PRO A 32 21.32 -28.08 -23.07
C PRO A 32 19.97 -28.40 -23.73
N ALA A 33 19.41 -27.37 -24.37
CA ALA A 33 18.18 -27.38 -25.17
C ALA A 33 18.21 -28.26 -26.42
N PRO A 34 17.04 -28.49 -27.03
CA PRO A 34 16.88 -28.39 -28.48
C PRO A 34 15.81 -27.37 -28.89
N ALA A 35 16.14 -26.56 -29.90
CA ALA A 35 15.26 -25.64 -30.64
C ALA A 35 14.81 -26.30 -31.97
N PRO A 36 14.11 -25.60 -32.88
CA PRO A 36 12.82 -24.91 -32.74
C PRO A 36 11.80 -25.45 -33.76
N ALA A 37 10.51 -25.16 -33.55
CA ALA A 37 9.52 -25.23 -34.62
C ALA A 37 8.59 -24.00 -34.57
N THR A 38 8.77 -23.09 -35.54
CA THR A 38 7.73 -22.17 -36.03
C THR A 38 6.88 -22.95 -37.05
N PRO A 39 5.58 -22.64 -37.28
CA PRO A 39 5.11 -21.29 -37.62
C PRO A 39 3.70 -20.92 -37.11
N GLN A 40 3.40 -19.63 -36.95
CA GLN A 40 2.46 -18.91 -37.83
C GLN A 40 2.13 -17.52 -37.30
N SER A 41 2.23 -16.59 -38.25
CA SER A 41 1.92 -15.18 -38.16
C SER A 41 0.40 -14.98 -38.12
N ALA A 42 -0.08 -14.28 -37.10
CA ALA A 42 -1.36 -13.57 -37.13
C ALA A 42 -1.19 -12.24 -36.39
N ALA A 43 -1.16 -11.15 -37.15
CA ALA A 43 -1.34 -9.79 -36.65
C ALA A 43 -2.83 -9.42 -36.77
N PRO A 44 -3.27 -8.31 -36.15
CA PRO A 44 -3.49 -8.14 -34.73
C PRO A 44 -5.00 -8.11 -34.46
N ALA A 45 -5.47 -8.79 -33.42
CA ALA A 45 -6.80 -8.48 -32.90
C ALA A 45 -6.71 -7.13 -32.20
N SER A 46 -7.29 -6.11 -32.83
CA SER A 46 -7.53 -4.79 -32.27
C SER A 46 -8.06 -4.93 -30.84
N THR A 47 -7.18 -4.76 -29.85
CA THR A 47 -7.62 -4.50 -28.48
C THR A 47 -8.36 -3.19 -28.55
N ALA A 48 -9.69 -3.28 -28.52
CA ALA A 48 -10.56 -2.14 -28.30
C ALA A 48 -9.98 -1.38 -27.11
N LYS A 49 -9.46 -0.18 -27.37
CA LYS A 49 -9.24 0.81 -26.34
C LYS A 49 -10.60 1.01 -25.71
N HIS A 50 -10.85 0.36 -24.58
CA HIS A 50 -11.88 0.78 -23.66
C HIS A 50 -11.42 2.16 -23.18
N SER A 51 -11.82 3.20 -23.92
CA SER A 51 -11.83 4.56 -23.42
C SER A 51 -12.91 4.60 -22.34
N ALA A 52 -12.62 4.04 -21.18
CA ALA A 52 -13.41 4.25 -19.98
C ALA A 52 -13.17 5.72 -19.59
N SER A 53 -14.03 6.61 -20.07
CA SER A 53 -14.00 8.04 -19.74
C SER A 53 -14.47 8.33 -18.30
N GLY A 54 -14.21 7.40 -17.38
CA GLY A 54 -14.63 7.46 -16.00
C GLY A 54 -13.52 8.00 -15.12
N SER A 55 -13.87 8.89 -14.19
CA SER A 55 -12.98 9.32 -13.13
C SER A 55 -13.24 8.50 -11.87
N ILE A 56 -12.19 7.96 -11.25
CA ILE A 56 -12.26 7.11 -10.06
C ILE A 56 -11.64 7.86 -8.88
N GLN A 57 -12.29 7.80 -7.72
CA GLN A 57 -11.74 8.35 -6.49
C GLN A 57 -10.66 7.43 -5.94
N ALA A 58 -9.48 8.00 -5.72
CA ALA A 58 -8.30 7.34 -5.19
C ALA A 58 -7.75 8.15 -4.01
N VAL A 59 -6.69 7.67 -3.38
CA VAL A 59 -6.05 8.35 -2.25
C VAL A 59 -4.57 8.57 -2.54
N ILE A 60 -4.08 9.79 -2.36
CA ILE A 60 -2.64 10.09 -2.35
C ILE A 60 -2.13 9.78 -0.95
N VAL A 61 -1.01 9.05 -0.89
CA VAL A 61 -0.30 8.68 0.33
C VAL A 61 1.09 9.27 0.27
N ARG A 62 1.40 10.20 1.18
CA ARG A 62 2.60 11.02 1.12
C ARG A 62 3.76 10.36 1.85
N CYS A 63 4.96 10.47 1.28
CA CYS A 63 6.20 10.15 1.96
C CYS A 63 6.58 11.20 3.01
N ASP A 64 7.54 10.88 3.86
CA ASP A 64 7.85 11.65 5.07
C ASP A 64 8.23 13.12 4.79
N VAL A 65 8.98 13.40 3.73
CA VAL A 65 9.34 14.79 3.34
C VAL A 65 8.12 15.65 3.03
N GLU A 66 7.06 15.06 2.47
CA GLU A 66 5.82 15.77 2.18
C GLU A 66 4.92 15.88 3.41
N ARG A 67 4.97 14.90 4.32
CA ARG A 67 4.21 14.88 5.58
C ARG A 67 4.57 16.02 6.52
N LEU A 68 5.78 16.58 6.39
CA LEU A 68 6.18 17.82 7.08
C LEU A 68 5.28 19.02 6.77
N LYS A 69 4.57 19.01 5.63
CA LYS A 69 3.78 20.16 5.13
C LYS A 69 2.31 19.82 4.88
N PHE A 70 2.00 18.55 4.67
CA PHE A 70 0.67 18.10 4.24
C PHE A 70 0.18 16.94 5.10
N ALA A 71 -1.13 16.72 5.12
CA ALA A 71 -1.71 15.55 5.77
C ALA A 71 -1.12 14.25 5.19
N PRO A 72 -0.98 13.17 5.98
CA PRO A 72 -0.38 11.91 5.53
C PRO A 72 -1.02 11.30 4.28
N TRP A 73 -2.33 11.51 4.12
CA TRP A 73 -3.06 11.15 2.91
C TRP A 73 -4.14 12.16 2.57
N SER A 74 -4.63 12.12 1.33
CA SER A 74 -5.77 12.93 0.89
C SER A 74 -6.48 12.31 -0.30
N ALA A 75 -7.80 12.52 -0.40
CA ALA A 75 -8.57 12.11 -1.57
C ALA A 75 -8.04 12.78 -2.85
N THR A 76 -8.05 12.02 -3.95
CA THR A 76 -7.75 12.48 -5.29
C THR A 76 -8.69 11.82 -6.30
N THR A 77 -8.58 12.20 -7.56
CA THR A 77 -9.34 11.60 -8.66
C THR A 77 -8.39 11.26 -9.80
N ILE A 78 -8.46 10.02 -10.28
CA ILE A 78 -7.67 9.50 -11.39
C ILE A 78 -8.59 9.05 -12.52
N GLN A 79 -8.04 8.90 -13.73
CA GLN A 79 -8.79 8.35 -14.85
C GLN A 79 -8.89 6.81 -14.73
N ALA A 80 -9.92 6.21 -15.33
CA ALA A 80 -10.10 4.76 -15.31
C ALA A 80 -9.03 3.99 -16.11
N ASP A 81 -8.31 4.66 -17.01
CA ASP A 81 -7.15 4.13 -17.72
C ASP A 81 -5.81 4.46 -17.02
N HIS A 82 -5.85 4.95 -15.77
CA HIS A 82 -4.66 5.31 -15.02
C HIS A 82 -3.73 4.10 -14.81
N PRO A 83 -2.40 4.25 -14.95
CA PRO A 83 -1.43 3.14 -14.84
C PRO A 83 -1.47 2.33 -13.54
N VAL A 84 -2.00 2.91 -12.46
CA VAL A 84 -2.20 2.22 -11.15
C VAL A 84 -3.01 0.94 -11.26
N PHE A 85 -3.87 0.81 -12.29
CA PHE A 85 -4.66 -0.41 -12.52
C PHE A 85 -3.95 -1.44 -13.41
N LEU A 86 -2.84 -1.06 -14.05
CA LEU A 86 -2.12 -1.88 -15.04
C LEU A 86 -0.76 -2.36 -14.50
N GLN A 87 -0.12 -1.60 -13.64
CA GLN A 87 1.17 -1.90 -13.06
C GLN A 87 1.07 -1.84 -11.53
N PRO A 88 1.53 -2.88 -10.80
CA PRO A 88 1.58 -2.82 -9.35
C PRO A 88 2.55 -1.74 -8.85
N VAL A 89 3.57 -1.40 -9.64
CA VAL A 89 4.50 -0.29 -9.35
C VAL A 89 4.90 0.35 -10.69
N PRO A 90 4.74 1.66 -10.91
CA PRO A 90 5.50 2.32 -11.96
C PRO A 90 6.99 2.16 -11.60
N PRO A 91 7.88 1.84 -12.55
CA PRO A 91 9.31 1.82 -12.26
C PRO A 91 9.68 3.19 -11.73
N VAL A 92 10.01 3.26 -10.43
CA VAL A 92 10.65 4.44 -9.84
C VAL A 92 11.81 4.77 -10.78
N PRO A 93 12.01 6.04 -11.21
CA PRO A 93 13.12 6.37 -12.07
C PRO A 93 14.41 5.84 -11.44
N GLY A 94 14.96 4.76 -12.00
CA GLY A 94 16.17 4.09 -11.54
C GLY A 94 17.42 4.91 -11.84
N LEU A 95 17.38 6.20 -11.51
CA LEU A 95 18.36 7.19 -11.92
C LEU A 95 18.80 8.12 -10.78
N ILE A 96 18.64 7.70 -9.53
CA ILE A 96 19.25 8.42 -8.40
C ILE A 96 19.97 7.42 -7.49
N GLU A 97 21.27 7.28 -7.77
CA GLU A 97 22.24 6.56 -6.95
C GLU A 97 22.31 7.15 -5.52
N SER A 98 22.25 6.25 -4.53
CA SER A 98 23.02 6.25 -3.27
C SER A 98 23.08 7.49 -2.36
N ALA A 99 22.06 8.34 -2.32
CA ALA A 99 21.86 9.23 -1.17
C ALA A 99 20.90 8.53 -0.19
N ASN A 100 21.21 8.51 1.12
CA ASN A 100 20.24 8.09 2.12
C ASN A 100 19.01 8.99 2.01
N ARG A 101 17.92 8.46 1.46
CA ARG A 101 16.69 9.17 1.12
C ARG A 101 15.57 8.80 2.08
N ALA A 102 15.88 8.67 3.38
CA ALA A 102 14.88 8.31 4.40
C ALA A 102 13.70 9.30 4.40
N ASP A 103 13.92 10.52 3.92
CA ASP A 103 12.90 11.52 3.67
C ASP A 103 11.85 11.09 2.60
N LEU A 104 12.16 10.12 1.76
CA LEU A 104 11.25 9.50 0.80
C LEU A 104 10.60 8.21 1.32
N ASP A 105 10.85 7.80 2.56
CA ASP A 105 10.17 6.63 3.12
C ASP A 105 8.66 6.88 3.23
N ASN A 106 7.91 5.79 3.04
CA ASN A 106 6.47 5.80 3.07
C ASN A 106 5.99 4.49 3.68
N GLN A 107 6.03 4.45 5.01
CA GLN A 107 5.61 3.27 5.79
C GLN A 107 4.20 2.81 5.42
N ILE A 108 3.34 3.71 4.90
CA ILE A 108 1.95 3.39 4.55
C ILE A 108 1.94 2.47 3.36
N ALA A 109 2.64 2.91 2.33
CA ALA A 109 2.82 2.13 1.14
C ALA A 109 3.52 0.80 1.46
N THR A 110 4.50 0.81 2.37
CA THR A 110 5.17 -0.42 2.83
C THR A 110 4.19 -1.40 3.45
N TYR A 111 3.37 -0.96 4.41
CA TYR A 111 2.45 -1.85 5.14
C TYR A 111 1.37 -2.44 4.23
N LEU A 112 0.86 -1.63 3.29
CA LEU A 112 -0.11 -2.07 2.29
C LEU A 112 0.44 -3.12 1.32
N ASN A 113 1.77 -3.26 1.23
CA ASN A 113 2.44 -4.21 0.35
C ASN A 113 3.10 -5.37 1.10
N ILE A 114 2.82 -5.56 2.39
CA ILE A 114 3.34 -6.71 3.14
C ILE A 114 2.85 -8.02 2.53
N ASP A 115 3.78 -8.93 2.32
CA ASP A 115 3.48 -10.30 1.96
C ASP A 115 2.92 -11.05 3.18
N ALA A 116 1.75 -11.65 2.99
CA ALA A 116 0.98 -12.26 4.08
C ALA A 116 1.66 -13.47 4.73
N GLU A 117 2.63 -14.08 4.05
CA GLU A 117 3.35 -15.26 4.53
C GLU A 117 4.63 -14.89 5.27
N SER A 118 5.40 -13.95 4.73
CA SER A 118 6.69 -13.56 5.28
C SER A 118 6.60 -12.43 6.30
N GLY A 119 5.53 -11.61 6.27
CA GLY A 119 5.42 -10.41 7.10
C GLY A 119 6.29 -9.24 6.62
N PHE A 120 6.92 -9.36 5.45
CA PHE A 120 7.75 -8.30 4.88
C PHE A 120 7.17 -7.79 3.56
N ALA A 121 7.30 -6.49 3.32
CA ALA A 121 7.07 -5.95 1.99
C ALA A 121 8.15 -6.43 1.00
N PRO A 122 7.88 -6.50 -0.32
CA PRO A 122 8.92 -6.68 -1.33
C PRO A 122 10.00 -5.58 -1.25
N PRO A 123 11.26 -5.83 -1.65
CA PRO A 123 12.35 -4.87 -1.53
C PRO A 123 12.05 -3.46 -2.07
N GLU A 124 11.35 -3.37 -3.20
CA GLU A 124 10.94 -2.11 -3.84
C GLU A 124 9.93 -1.29 -3.02
N TRP A 125 9.30 -1.90 -2.01
CA TRP A 125 8.33 -1.28 -1.11
C TRP A 125 8.85 -1.04 0.31
N ARG A 126 10.12 -1.39 0.60
CA ARG A 126 10.67 -1.29 1.97
C ARG A 126 11.22 0.09 2.31
N SER A 127 11.77 0.80 1.33
CA SER A 127 12.44 2.09 1.54
C SER A 127 12.38 2.92 0.27
N TYR A 128 12.45 4.24 0.41
CA TYR A 128 12.53 5.20 -0.68
C TYR A 128 11.37 5.10 -1.68
N VAL A 129 10.19 4.73 -1.17
CA VAL A 129 8.98 4.47 -1.95
C VAL A 129 8.42 5.77 -2.56
N GLY A 130 8.59 6.88 -1.86
CA GLY A 130 8.04 8.18 -2.24
C GLY A 130 6.53 8.28 -2.06
N THR A 131 5.95 9.37 -2.58
CA THR A 131 4.50 9.60 -2.56
C THR A 131 3.81 8.72 -3.60
N VAL A 132 2.75 8.02 -3.21
CA VAL A 132 2.03 7.07 -4.07
C VAL A 132 0.54 7.39 -4.19
N VAL A 133 -0.09 6.85 -5.23
CA VAL A 133 -1.54 6.84 -5.40
C VAL A 133 -2.05 5.43 -5.15
N VAL A 134 -2.98 5.29 -4.22
CA VAL A 134 -3.66 4.03 -3.89
C VAL A 134 -5.07 4.08 -4.47
N ALA A 135 -5.45 3.04 -5.20
CA ALA A 135 -6.77 2.88 -5.79
C ALA A 135 -7.24 1.44 -5.61
N ARG A 136 -8.56 1.23 -5.54
CA ARG A 136 -9.11 -0.12 -5.45
C ARG A 136 -9.02 -0.84 -6.79
N LYS A 137 -8.61 -2.11 -6.74
CA LYS A 137 -8.51 -2.98 -7.91
C LYS A 137 -9.82 -3.16 -8.66
N ASP A 138 -10.96 -3.11 -7.96
CA ASP A 138 -12.30 -3.19 -8.55
C ASP A 138 -12.79 -1.86 -9.14
N MET A 139 -11.93 -0.84 -9.21
CA MET A 139 -12.22 0.50 -9.75
C MET A 139 -13.35 1.25 -9.03
N LYS A 140 -13.80 0.77 -7.88
CA LYS A 140 -14.75 1.49 -7.03
C LYS A 140 -14.03 2.61 -6.25
N PRO A 141 -14.77 3.62 -5.75
CA PRO A 141 -14.17 4.70 -4.96
C PRO A 141 -13.41 4.17 -3.74
N LEU A 142 -12.22 4.72 -3.51
CA LEU A 142 -11.46 4.55 -2.27
C LEU A 142 -11.50 5.85 -1.47
N LEU A 143 -12.12 5.83 -0.29
CA LEU A 143 -12.14 6.98 0.62
C LEU A 143 -10.88 7.02 1.49
N PRO A 144 -10.46 8.21 1.96
CA PRO A 144 -9.41 8.34 2.98
C PRO A 144 -9.64 7.45 4.21
N HIS A 145 -10.88 7.37 4.71
CA HIS A 145 -11.24 6.49 5.84
C HIS A 145 -11.01 5.01 5.53
N HIS A 146 -11.25 4.58 4.28
CA HIS A 146 -10.98 3.19 3.87
C HIS A 146 -9.49 2.90 3.88
N LEU A 147 -8.67 3.84 3.41
CA LEU A 147 -7.22 3.71 3.50
C LEU A 147 -6.75 3.64 4.96
N GLU A 148 -7.24 4.53 5.83
CA GLU A 148 -6.87 4.55 7.25
C GLU A 148 -7.20 3.22 7.93
N GLY A 149 -8.42 2.70 7.77
CA GLY A 149 -8.76 1.43 8.41
C GLY A 149 -8.03 0.22 7.79
N VAL A 150 -7.71 0.22 6.49
CA VAL A 150 -6.85 -0.83 5.92
C VAL A 150 -5.43 -0.75 6.48
N TRP A 151 -4.83 0.44 6.56
CA TRP A 151 -3.54 0.64 7.21
C TRP A 151 -3.57 0.13 8.64
N MET A 152 -4.60 0.50 9.43
CA MET A 152 -4.64 0.18 10.86
C MET A 152 -4.86 -1.32 11.08
N TYR A 153 -5.55 -1.98 10.15
CA TYR A 153 -5.66 -3.42 10.15
C TYR A 153 -4.34 -4.12 9.81
N CYS A 154 -3.57 -3.58 8.87
CA CYS A 154 -2.21 -4.07 8.56
C CYS A 154 -1.27 -3.89 9.76
N ASP A 155 -1.33 -2.74 10.45
CA ASP A 155 -0.57 -2.45 11.67
C ASP A 155 -0.88 -3.48 12.77
N ARG A 156 -2.17 -3.75 13.04
CA ARG A 156 -2.61 -4.81 13.96
C ARG A 156 -2.06 -6.19 13.57
N ILE A 157 -2.05 -6.52 12.28
CA ILE A 157 -1.54 -7.81 11.80
C ILE A 157 -0.03 -7.92 12.04
N LEU A 158 0.71 -6.82 11.86
CA LEU A 158 2.16 -6.77 12.08
C LEU A 158 2.54 -6.95 13.54
N ASP A 159 1.77 -6.40 14.48
CA ASP A 159 2.00 -6.63 15.90
C ASP A 159 2.08 -8.13 16.22
N LEU A 160 1.24 -8.94 15.59
CA LEU A 160 1.22 -10.40 15.77
C LEU A 160 2.43 -11.12 15.14
N PHE A 161 3.02 -10.58 14.07
CA PHE A 161 4.30 -11.09 13.57
C PHE A 161 5.42 -10.87 14.59
N GLY A 162 5.37 -9.77 15.35
CA GLY A 162 6.33 -9.46 16.42
C GLY A 162 6.26 -10.41 17.63
N GLU A 163 5.12 -11.08 17.83
CA GLU A 163 4.90 -12.01 18.95
C GLU A 163 5.51 -13.41 18.72
N GLY A 164 5.99 -13.70 17.51
CA GLY A 164 6.72 -14.94 17.19
C GLY A 164 5.84 -16.16 16.89
N GLU A 165 4.53 -15.98 16.76
CA GLU A 165 3.59 -17.06 16.41
C GLU A 165 3.53 -17.36 14.89
N GLY A 166 4.28 -16.59 14.09
CA GLY A 166 4.29 -16.68 12.63
C GLY A 166 3.15 -15.91 11.97
N ALA A 167 2.90 -16.16 10.68
CA ALA A 167 1.91 -15.42 9.92
C ALA A 167 0.48 -15.62 10.46
N PRO A 168 -0.26 -14.55 10.84
CA PRO A 168 -1.62 -14.63 11.35
C PRO A 168 -2.62 -14.83 10.18
N ARG A 169 -2.52 -15.97 9.48
CA ARG A 169 -3.30 -16.29 8.27
C ARG A 169 -4.82 -16.16 8.45
N SER A 170 -5.31 -16.37 9.67
CA SER A 170 -6.72 -16.22 10.02
C SER A 170 -7.24 -14.77 9.94
N LEU A 171 -6.36 -13.77 9.84
CA LEU A 171 -6.74 -12.36 9.69
C LEU A 171 -6.75 -11.89 8.23
N TYR A 172 -6.14 -12.63 7.31
CA TYR A 172 -6.11 -12.28 5.88
C TYR A 172 -7.38 -12.71 5.14
N ASN A 173 -8.55 -12.30 5.66
CA ASN A 173 -9.83 -12.51 5.00
C ASN A 173 -10.82 -11.39 5.30
N ARG A 174 -11.83 -11.29 4.43
CA ARG A 174 -12.87 -10.27 4.51
C ARG A 174 -13.62 -10.29 5.84
N GLN A 175 -13.97 -11.47 6.37
CA GLN A 175 -14.78 -11.57 7.58
C GLN A 175 -14.02 -10.98 8.78
N ALA A 176 -12.76 -11.36 8.96
CA ALA A 176 -11.92 -10.86 10.05
C ALA A 176 -11.72 -9.33 9.96
N PHE A 177 -11.56 -8.79 8.75
CA PHE A 177 -11.51 -7.35 8.55
C PHE A 177 -12.86 -6.67 8.87
N GLU A 178 -13.98 -7.19 8.36
CA GLU A 178 -15.30 -6.56 8.57
C GLU A 178 -15.76 -6.64 10.03
N GLU A 179 -15.36 -7.66 10.78
CA GLU A 179 -15.56 -7.73 12.23
C GLU A 179 -14.77 -6.63 12.94
N TRP A 180 -13.46 -6.53 12.68
CA TRP A 180 -12.62 -5.48 13.26
C TRP A 180 -13.03 -4.06 12.84
N TRP A 181 -13.40 -3.86 11.57
CA TRP A 181 -13.78 -2.57 11.01
C TRP A 181 -14.99 -1.97 11.74
N LYS A 182 -15.93 -2.81 12.19
CA LYS A 182 -17.09 -2.34 12.96
C LYS A 182 -16.66 -1.72 14.28
N ASP A 183 -15.84 -2.45 15.04
CA ASP A 183 -15.34 -1.98 16.34
C ASP A 183 -14.48 -0.73 16.16
N TYR A 184 -13.58 -0.73 15.18
CA TYR A 184 -12.74 0.42 14.85
C TYR A 184 -13.59 1.66 14.48
N CYS A 185 -14.63 1.49 13.66
CA CYS A 185 -15.54 2.60 13.33
C CYS A 185 -16.26 3.16 14.55
N GLU A 186 -16.72 2.31 15.48
CA GLU A 186 -17.37 2.78 16.70
C GLU A 186 -16.40 3.56 17.58
N GLU A 187 -15.18 3.05 17.78
CA GLU A 187 -14.12 3.77 18.50
C GLU A 187 -13.82 5.13 17.85
N GLN A 188 -13.64 5.18 16.53
CA GLN A 188 -13.37 6.44 15.84
C GLN A 188 -14.53 7.43 15.96
N LYS A 189 -15.79 7.01 16.01
CA LYS A 189 -16.93 7.91 16.24
C LYS A 189 -16.89 8.56 17.62
N GLU A 190 -16.38 7.88 18.64
CA GLU A 190 -16.23 8.42 19.99
C GLU A 190 -15.12 9.47 20.06
N PHE A 191 -13.98 9.20 19.41
CA PHE A 191 -12.82 10.11 19.42
C PHE A 191 -12.92 11.25 18.40
N ARG A 192 -13.56 10.99 17.26
CA ARG A 192 -13.66 11.88 16.10
C ARG A 192 -15.13 11.98 15.69
N PRO A 193 -15.91 12.86 16.34
CA PRO A 193 -17.32 13.03 16.01
C PRO A 193 -17.55 13.65 14.63
N GLY A 194 -16.50 14.16 13.96
CA GLY A 194 -16.58 14.94 12.74
C GLY A 194 -17.36 16.24 12.91
N ASN A 195 -17.43 17.00 11.83
CA ASN A 195 -18.25 18.20 11.68
C ASN A 195 -19.49 17.97 10.79
N GLY A 196 -19.73 16.73 10.34
CA GLY A 196 -20.93 16.36 9.57
C GLY A 196 -20.78 16.48 8.04
N GLY A 197 -19.56 16.62 7.51
CA GLY A 197 -19.30 16.77 6.08
C GLY A 197 -18.83 15.49 5.41
N GLU A 198 -19.36 15.13 4.23
CA GLU A 198 -18.90 13.97 3.43
C GLU A 198 -17.40 14.01 3.06
N LYS A 199 -16.78 15.19 3.16
CA LYS A 199 -15.35 15.43 2.88
C LYS A 199 -14.52 15.59 4.15
N ASP A 200 -15.14 15.50 5.31
CA ASP A 200 -14.45 15.58 6.59
C ASP A 200 -13.69 14.26 6.82
N PRO A 201 -12.34 14.27 6.86
CA PRO A 201 -11.56 13.07 7.13
C PRO A 201 -11.73 12.55 8.56
N ASP A 202 -12.42 13.30 9.43
CA ASP A 202 -12.70 12.92 10.81
C ASP A 202 -14.16 12.50 11.03
N ASP A 203 -15.02 12.48 10.00
CA ASP A 203 -16.42 12.07 10.13
C ASP A 203 -16.65 10.59 9.81
N TRP A 204 -16.50 9.75 10.83
CA TRP A 204 -16.69 8.31 10.76
C TRP A 204 -18.16 7.86 10.82
N ARG A 205 -19.12 8.79 10.99
CA ARG A 205 -20.53 8.43 11.25
C ARG A 205 -21.23 7.82 10.04
N ALA A 206 -20.84 8.24 8.84
CA ALA A 206 -21.45 7.81 7.57
C ALA A 206 -20.59 6.84 6.76
N VAL A 207 -19.40 6.47 7.25
CA VAL A 207 -18.45 5.65 6.50
C VAL A 207 -18.91 4.20 6.50
N ARG A 208 -19.30 3.70 5.33
CA ARG A 208 -19.60 2.28 5.11
C ARG A 208 -18.32 1.47 4.93
N SER A 209 -18.41 0.16 5.15
CA SER A 209 -17.30 -0.75 4.85
C SER A 209 -16.83 -0.57 3.40
N PRO A 210 -15.51 -0.67 3.12
CA PRO A 210 -14.99 -0.68 1.75
C PRO A 210 -15.69 -1.71 0.84
N TYR A 211 -16.20 -2.80 1.40
CA TYR A 211 -16.87 -3.87 0.67
C TYR A 211 -18.38 -3.63 0.41
N GLU A 212 -18.96 -2.57 0.97
CA GLU A 212 -20.39 -2.21 0.85
C GLU A 212 -20.65 -1.04 -0.11
N MET A 213 -19.60 -0.47 -0.69
CA MET A 213 -19.70 0.60 -1.69
C MET A 213 -19.95 0.09 -3.11
#